data_AF-A0A7Y7TGI8-F1
#
_entry.id   AF-A0A7Y7TGI8-F1
#
_cell.length_a   1.000
_cell.length_b   1.000
_cell.length_c   1.000
_cell.angle_alpha   90.00
_cell.angle_beta   90.00
_cell.angle_gamma   90.00
#
_symmetry.space_group_name_H-M   'P 1'
#
loop_
_entity.id
_entity.type
_entity.pdbx_description
1 polymer ?
#
loop_
_entity_poly.entity_id
_entity_poly.type
_entity_poly.pdbx_seq_one_letter_code
_entity_poly.pdbx_strand_id
1 'polypeptide(L)'
;MTGKNSANTGSDIVPVQSIAAETRPRGLIEAISNIEYYHAQEKRGAILSAGFFTLKQKIEYFEVGFRGAFVSGLITAMITPLAIAVVERLIPVFGSSSPSTFDKLFVFMLAFGFWLCYASFIARAASLYIGPYTRSMIRNFVGGVVTGAVGKMIIAFIFLHFLGLVLLTETNSIRLLLMFGRHIRTETFIAAYGWIKEFRPVLITASYLIVLTTFVFIALPLITMIFVSNRNKRLERIKAIVENR
;
A
#
# COMPACT_ATOMS: atom_id res chain seq x y z
N MET A 1 -7.94 -17.19 66.54
CA MET A 1 -9.22 -16.84 65.88
C MET A 1 -9.01 -16.91 64.38
N THR A 2 -9.59 -17.93 63.78
CA THR A 2 -9.34 -18.44 62.43
C THR A 2 -10.24 -17.70 61.43
N GLY A 3 -9.67 -16.85 60.59
CA GLY A 3 -10.39 -16.19 59.50
C GLY A 3 -10.36 -17.05 58.24
N LYS A 4 -11.49 -17.68 57.91
CA LYS A 4 -11.73 -18.43 56.67
C LYS A 4 -11.54 -17.53 55.44
N ASN A 5 -10.56 -17.85 54.60
CA ASN A 5 -10.53 -17.41 53.20
C ASN A 5 -11.65 -18.13 52.45
N SER A 6 -12.75 -17.41 52.19
CA SER A 6 -13.80 -17.88 51.28
C SER A 6 -13.31 -17.68 49.85
N ALA A 7 -12.97 -18.79 49.19
CA ALA A 7 -12.71 -18.83 47.78
C ALA A 7 -13.99 -18.47 47.04
N ASN A 8 -14.08 -17.24 46.56
CA ASN A 8 -15.15 -16.83 45.67
C ASN A 8 -14.78 -17.29 44.26
N THR A 9 -15.21 -18.48 43.89
CA THR A 9 -15.38 -18.96 42.51
C THR A 9 -16.50 -18.16 41.85
N GLY A 10 -16.32 -16.84 41.77
CA GLY A 10 -17.01 -16.02 40.81
C GLY A 10 -16.35 -16.29 39.48
N SER A 11 -17.11 -16.85 38.53
CA SER A 11 -16.80 -16.74 37.12
C SER A 11 -16.24 -15.35 36.86
N ASP A 12 -14.95 -15.26 36.51
CA ASP A 12 -14.41 -14.08 35.84
C ASP A 12 -15.08 -14.07 34.47
N ILE A 13 -16.32 -13.57 34.48
CA ILE A 13 -16.98 -13.04 33.32
C ILE A 13 -16.11 -11.84 32.99
N VAL A 14 -15.05 -12.06 32.21
CA VAL A 14 -14.36 -10.97 31.55
C VAL A 14 -15.48 -10.21 30.88
N PRO A 15 -15.79 -8.97 31.32
CA PRO A 15 -16.82 -8.23 30.66
C PRO A 15 -16.36 -8.21 29.21
N VAL A 16 -17.20 -8.70 28.32
CA VAL A 16 -17.10 -8.33 26.91
C VAL A 16 -17.25 -6.83 26.98
N GLN A 17 -16.13 -6.13 27.18
CA GLN A 17 -16.03 -4.70 27.04
C GLN A 17 -16.75 -4.45 25.73
N SER A 18 -17.68 -3.52 25.78
CA SER A 18 -18.50 -3.02 24.70
C SER A 18 -17.67 -2.62 23.47
N ILE A 19 -17.07 -3.59 22.78
CA ILE A 19 -16.30 -3.45 21.54
C ILE A 19 -17.27 -3.43 20.34
N ALA A 20 -18.57 -3.63 20.59
CA ALA A 20 -19.64 -3.41 19.63
C ALA A 20 -20.07 -1.93 19.54
N ALA A 21 -19.35 -0.98 20.14
CA ALA A 21 -19.43 0.41 19.74
C ALA A 21 -18.61 0.61 18.45
N GLU A 22 -19.12 0.08 17.34
CA GLU A 22 -19.13 0.71 16.01
C GLU A 22 -17.92 1.62 15.66
N THR A 23 -16.69 1.16 15.86
CA THR A 23 -15.49 1.94 15.52
C THR A 23 -15.10 1.69 14.07
N ARG A 24 -15.62 2.53 13.18
CA ARG A 24 -15.12 2.69 11.81
C ARG A 24 -13.59 2.85 11.87
N PRO A 25 -12.79 1.94 11.27
CA PRO A 25 -11.34 2.10 11.26
C PRO A 25 -11.00 3.41 10.53
N ARG A 26 -10.36 4.36 11.21
CA ARG A 26 -10.01 5.67 10.64
C ARG A 26 -8.74 5.62 9.79
N GLY A 27 -7.93 4.56 9.94
CA GLY A 27 -6.68 4.41 9.23
C GLY A 27 -6.15 2.98 9.17
N LEU A 28 -5.01 2.83 8.49
CA LEU A 28 -4.36 1.54 8.24
C LEU A 28 -4.07 0.77 9.53
N ILE A 29 -3.40 1.43 10.49
CA ILE A 29 -2.93 0.79 11.72
C ILE A 29 -4.12 0.28 12.55
N GLU A 30 -5.19 1.07 12.63
CA GLU A 30 -6.40 0.69 13.36
C GLU A 30 -7.11 -0.49 12.69
N ALA A 31 -7.21 -0.50 11.35
CA ALA A 31 -7.75 -1.64 10.62
C ALA A 31 -6.93 -2.92 10.85
N ILE A 32 -5.59 -2.83 10.85
CA ILE A 32 -4.71 -3.98 11.12
C ILE A 32 -4.85 -4.45 12.57
N SER A 33 -4.87 -3.53 13.53
CA SER A 33 -5.06 -3.84 14.96
C SER A 33 -6.38 -4.58 15.21
N ASN A 34 -7.47 -4.13 14.57
CA ASN A 34 -8.76 -4.81 14.65
C ASN A 34 -8.71 -6.22 14.04
N ILE A 35 -8.05 -6.38 12.89
CA ILE A 35 -7.81 -7.70 12.28
C ILE A 35 -7.02 -8.61 13.24
N GLU A 36 -5.98 -8.09 13.91
CA GLU A 36 -5.19 -8.83 14.89
C GLU A 36 -6.01 -9.23 16.12
N TYR A 37 -6.86 -8.33 16.62
CA TYR A 37 -7.75 -8.59 17.75
C TYR A 37 -8.73 -9.72 17.43
N TYR A 38 -9.48 -9.63 16.32
CA TYR A 38 -10.43 -10.67 15.94
C TYR A 38 -9.74 -11.99 15.56
N HIS A 39 -8.55 -11.93 14.96
CA HIS A 39 -7.73 -13.11 14.73
C HIS A 39 -7.36 -13.82 16.05
N ALA A 40 -6.98 -13.08 17.09
CA ALA A 40 -6.65 -13.65 18.40
C ALA A 40 -7.87 -14.32 19.05
N GLN A 41 -9.06 -13.74 18.89
CA GLN A 41 -10.31 -14.30 19.40
C GLN A 41 -10.72 -15.58 18.65
N GLU A 42 -10.65 -15.59 17.32
CA GLU A 42 -10.92 -16.79 16.52
C GLU A 42 -9.89 -17.90 16.81
N LYS A 43 -8.62 -17.54 17.05
CA LYS A 43 -7.58 -18.51 17.45
C LYS A 43 -7.84 -19.13 18.83
N ARG A 44 -8.51 -18.42 19.73
CA ARG A 44 -8.92 -18.89 21.06
C ARG A 44 -10.20 -19.73 21.06
N GLY A 45 -10.82 -19.95 19.89
CA GLY A 45 -12.01 -20.80 19.74
C GLY A 45 -13.33 -20.04 19.69
N ALA A 46 -13.32 -18.70 19.61
CA ALA A 46 -14.54 -17.95 19.39
C ALA A 46 -15.06 -18.18 17.95
N ILE A 47 -16.27 -18.75 17.81
CA ILE A 47 -16.91 -18.96 16.52
C ILE A 47 -17.64 -17.67 16.12
N LEU A 48 -16.93 -16.77 15.42
CA LEU A 48 -17.55 -15.59 14.81
C LEU A 48 -17.99 -15.93 13.38
N SER A 49 -19.30 -15.97 13.13
CA SER A 49 -19.81 -16.15 11.76
C SER A 49 -19.46 -14.95 10.88
N ALA A 50 -19.13 -15.21 9.61
CA ALA A 50 -18.93 -14.16 8.60
C ALA A 50 -20.20 -13.31 8.37
N GLY A 51 -21.38 -13.80 8.75
CA GLY A 51 -22.64 -13.07 8.68
C GLY A 51 -22.75 -11.91 9.67
N PHE A 52 -22.00 -11.91 10.77
CA PHE A 52 -21.93 -10.78 11.70
C PHE A 52 -21.17 -9.59 11.12
N PHE A 53 -20.41 -9.81 10.05
CA PHE A 53 -19.70 -8.74 9.37
C PHE A 53 -20.65 -8.01 8.40
N THR A 54 -21.16 -6.87 8.85
CA THR A 54 -22.18 -6.11 8.12
C THR A 54 -21.62 -5.53 6.82
N LEU A 55 -22.51 -5.22 5.86
CA LEU A 55 -22.09 -4.58 4.61
C LEU A 55 -21.39 -3.23 4.85
N LYS A 56 -21.84 -2.47 5.85
CA LYS A 56 -21.20 -1.22 6.28
C LYS A 56 -19.72 -1.46 6.63
N GLN A 57 -19.45 -2.46 7.47
CA GLN A 57 -18.08 -2.80 7.85
C GLN A 57 -17.26 -3.29 6.65
N LYS A 58 -17.85 -4.07 5.73
CA LYS A 58 -17.16 -4.47 4.49
C LYS A 58 -16.68 -3.26 3.70
N ILE A 59 -17.54 -2.26 3.53
CA ILE A 59 -17.23 -1.02 2.80
C ILE A 59 -16.18 -0.20 3.56
N GLU A 60 -16.27 -0.09 4.89
CA GLU A 60 -15.29 0.65 5.70
C GLU A 60 -13.88 0.06 5.59
N TYR A 61 -13.74 -1.27 5.71
CA TYR A 61 -12.43 -1.92 5.53
C TYR A 61 -11.91 -1.80 4.10
N PHE A 62 -12.80 -1.87 3.10
CA PHE A 62 -12.45 -1.61 1.72
C PHE A 62 -11.96 -0.17 1.51
N GLU A 63 -12.65 0.83 2.06
CA GLU A 63 -12.30 2.25 1.96
C GLU A 63 -10.92 2.52 2.56
N VAL A 64 -10.63 1.96 3.73
CA VAL A 64 -9.30 2.13 4.37
C VAL A 64 -8.19 1.54 3.50
N GLY A 65 -8.39 0.35 2.95
CA GLY A 65 -7.45 -0.28 2.02
C GLY A 65 -7.25 0.54 0.75
N PHE A 66 -8.37 1.01 0.16
CA PHE A 66 -8.38 1.83 -1.05
C PHE A 66 -7.65 3.16 -0.83
N ARG A 67 -8.06 3.94 0.17
CA ARG A 67 -7.50 5.27 0.45
C ARG A 67 -6.02 5.17 0.77
N GLY A 68 -5.62 4.18 1.57
CA GLY A 68 -4.24 3.98 1.92
C GLY A 68 -3.37 3.63 0.70
N ALA A 69 -3.76 2.66 -0.12
CA ALA A 69 -3.01 2.26 -1.31
C ALA A 69 -3.00 3.36 -2.40
N PHE A 70 -4.10 4.09 -2.54
CA PHE A 70 -4.24 5.16 -3.52
C PHE A 70 -3.36 6.37 -3.18
N VAL A 71 -3.52 6.94 -1.97
CA VAL A 71 -2.76 8.11 -1.51
C VAL A 71 -1.27 7.78 -1.48
N SER A 72 -0.91 6.63 -0.92
CA SER A 72 0.49 6.27 -0.76
C SER A 72 1.20 6.11 -2.10
N GLY A 73 0.56 5.39 -3.02
CA GLY A 73 1.15 5.18 -4.32
C GLY A 73 1.05 6.38 -5.26
N LEU A 74 0.17 7.35 -5.02
CA LEU A 74 0.19 8.63 -5.74
C LEU A 74 1.44 9.44 -5.38
N ILE A 75 1.79 9.49 -4.09
CA ILE A 75 3.04 10.12 -3.62
C ILE A 75 4.24 9.45 -4.29
N THR A 76 4.31 8.11 -4.26
CA THR A 76 5.37 7.35 -4.95
C THR A 76 5.38 7.62 -6.46
N ALA A 77 4.22 7.68 -7.11
CA ALA A 77 4.13 7.95 -8.55
C ALA A 77 4.66 9.34 -8.93
N MET A 78 4.51 10.34 -8.06
CA MET A 78 5.09 11.67 -8.28
C MET A 78 6.61 11.70 -8.07
N ILE A 79 7.13 10.91 -7.12
CA ILE A 79 8.57 10.83 -6.83
C ILE A 79 9.31 9.96 -7.86
N THR A 80 8.64 8.99 -8.49
CA THR A 80 9.28 8.02 -9.40
C THR A 80 9.98 8.66 -10.61
N PRO A 81 9.38 9.64 -11.34
CA PRO A 81 10.08 10.33 -12.42
C PRO A 81 11.32 11.09 -11.96
N LEU A 82 11.27 11.69 -10.76
CA LEU A 82 12.43 12.36 -10.17
C LEU A 82 13.56 11.36 -9.89
N ALA A 83 13.22 10.19 -9.35
CA ALA A 83 14.19 9.14 -9.09
C ALA A 83 14.87 8.62 -10.36
N ILE A 84 14.12 8.44 -11.45
CA ILE A 84 14.68 8.03 -12.74
C ILE A 84 15.53 9.14 -13.34
N ALA A 85 15.10 10.40 -13.26
CA ALA A 85 15.88 11.53 -13.75
C ALA A 85 17.25 11.65 -13.07
N VAL A 86 17.35 11.32 -11.79
CA VAL A 86 18.63 11.23 -11.08
C VAL A 86 19.48 10.08 -11.63
N VAL A 87 18.89 8.90 -11.85
CA VAL A 87 19.60 7.73 -12.40
C VAL A 87 20.11 8.01 -13.83
N GLU A 88 19.33 8.74 -14.62
CA GLU A 88 19.68 9.19 -15.97
C GLU A 88 20.59 10.43 -15.99
N ARG A 89 21.07 10.90 -14.83
CA ARG A 89 22.02 12.03 -14.67
C ARG A 89 21.46 13.40 -15.08
N LEU A 90 20.15 13.52 -15.21
CA LEU A 90 19.48 14.80 -15.50
C LEU A 90 19.40 15.71 -14.28
N ILE A 91 19.52 15.14 -13.08
CA ILE A 91 19.48 15.86 -11.81
C ILE A 91 20.68 15.42 -10.97
N PRO A 92 21.65 16.32 -10.68
CA PRO A 92 22.76 16.00 -9.82
C PRO A 92 22.29 15.83 -8.39
N VAL A 93 22.75 14.77 -7.73
CA VAL A 93 22.46 14.50 -6.31
C VAL A 93 23.79 14.55 -5.55
N PHE A 94 23.78 15.24 -4.41
CA PHE A 94 24.96 15.55 -3.61
C PHE A 94 26.08 16.32 -4.36
N GLY A 95 25.70 17.13 -5.36
CA GLY A 95 26.63 18.04 -6.05
C GLY A 95 27.55 17.37 -7.08
N SER A 96 27.37 16.08 -7.36
CA SER A 96 28.09 15.37 -8.41
C SER A 96 27.17 15.01 -9.58
N SER A 97 27.63 15.24 -10.81
CA SER A 97 26.89 14.92 -12.05
C SER A 97 26.99 13.43 -12.43
N SER A 98 27.87 12.69 -11.74
CA SER A 98 28.05 11.24 -11.89
C SER A 98 27.56 10.54 -10.63
N PRO A 99 26.31 10.03 -10.61
CA PRO A 99 25.75 9.43 -9.41
C PRO A 99 26.55 8.18 -9.02
N SER A 100 27.09 8.18 -7.80
CA SER A 100 27.75 7.03 -7.19
C SER A 100 26.74 5.91 -6.91
N THR A 101 27.21 4.70 -6.61
CA THR A 101 26.34 3.59 -6.20
C THR A 101 25.51 3.94 -4.96
N PHE A 102 26.09 4.71 -4.03
CA PHE A 102 25.40 5.18 -2.84
C PHE A 102 24.26 6.14 -3.19
N ASP A 103 24.49 7.09 -4.10
CA ASP A 103 23.48 8.07 -4.51
C ASP A 103 22.28 7.39 -5.17
N LYS A 104 22.55 6.38 -6.03
CA LYS A 104 21.52 5.56 -6.66
C LYS A 104 20.71 4.78 -5.63
N LEU A 105 21.37 4.17 -4.64
CA LEU A 105 20.70 3.43 -3.58
C LEU A 105 19.85 4.35 -2.69
N PHE A 106 20.38 5.52 -2.33
CA PHE A 106 19.66 6.51 -1.52
C PHE A 106 18.39 6.99 -2.22
N VAL A 107 18.50 7.35 -3.51
CA VAL A 107 17.35 7.81 -4.32
C VAL A 107 16.33 6.69 -4.52
N PHE A 108 16.80 5.45 -4.72
CA PHE A 108 15.92 4.28 -4.80
C PHE A 108 15.18 4.03 -3.47
N MET A 109 15.87 4.09 -2.34
CA MET A 109 15.25 3.98 -1.02
C MET A 109 14.26 5.11 -0.74
N LEU A 110 14.54 6.33 -1.20
CA LEU A 110 13.62 7.47 -1.06
C LEU A 110 12.36 7.26 -1.92
N ALA A 111 12.52 6.78 -3.15
CA ALA A 111 11.41 6.51 -4.06
C ALA A 111 10.53 5.35 -3.60
N PHE A 112 11.14 4.25 -3.13
CA PHE A 112 10.43 2.99 -2.85
C PHE A 112 10.31 2.64 -1.37
N GLY A 113 10.95 3.37 -0.46
CA GLY A 113 10.96 3.05 0.97
C GLY A 113 9.56 3.09 1.57
N PHE A 114 8.82 4.16 1.31
CA PHE A 114 7.43 4.28 1.78
C PHE A 114 6.53 3.18 1.22
N TRP A 115 6.72 2.85 -0.06
CA TRP A 115 6.02 1.75 -0.74
C TRP A 115 6.30 0.40 -0.08
N LEU A 116 7.57 0.11 0.22
CA LEU A 116 8.01 -1.17 0.81
C LEU A 116 7.48 -1.34 2.24
N CYS A 117 7.54 -0.29 3.05
CA CYS A 117 6.97 -0.29 4.39
C CYS A 117 5.46 -0.57 4.32
N TYR A 118 4.74 0.17 3.47
CA TYR A 118 3.30 0.01 3.34
C TYR A 118 2.93 -1.41 2.88
N ALA A 119 3.62 -1.95 1.87
CA ALA A 119 3.43 -3.32 1.40
C ALA A 119 3.64 -4.36 2.50
N SER A 120 4.64 -4.17 3.35
CA SER A 120 4.95 -5.06 4.48
C SER A 120 3.82 -5.09 5.51
N PHE A 121 3.21 -3.94 5.81
CA PHE A 121 2.02 -3.87 6.69
C PHE A 121 0.82 -4.62 6.11
N ILE A 122 0.54 -4.45 4.80
CA ILE A 122 -0.58 -5.17 4.16
C ILE A 122 -0.31 -6.69 4.15
N ALA A 123 0.90 -7.10 3.81
CA ALA A 123 1.29 -8.51 3.80
C ALA A 123 1.15 -9.14 5.20
N ARG A 124 1.57 -8.41 6.25
CA ARG A 124 1.37 -8.83 7.64
C ARG A 124 -0.11 -9.02 7.96
N ALA A 125 -0.98 -8.08 7.58
CA ALA A 125 -2.42 -8.22 7.76
C ALA A 125 -2.99 -9.44 7.01
N ALA A 126 -2.56 -9.66 5.76
CA ALA A 126 -2.96 -10.82 4.96
C ALA A 126 -2.53 -12.17 5.55
N SER A 127 -1.44 -12.20 6.34
CA SER A 127 -0.97 -13.41 7.01
C SER A 127 -1.89 -13.93 8.12
N LEU A 128 -2.86 -13.12 8.57
CA LEU A 128 -3.80 -13.42 9.66
C LEU A 128 -5.06 -14.17 9.19
N TYR A 129 -5.08 -14.66 7.95
CA TYR A 129 -6.22 -15.27 7.27
C TYR A 129 -6.62 -16.66 7.81
N ILE A 130 -7.19 -16.75 9.02
CA ILE A 130 -7.55 -18.04 9.67
C ILE A 130 -9.06 -18.29 9.73
N GLY A 131 -9.87 -17.46 10.38
CA GLY A 131 -11.30 -17.73 10.61
C GLY A 131 -12.27 -16.95 9.71
N PRO A 132 -13.54 -17.37 9.60
CA PRO A 132 -14.49 -16.83 8.63
C PRO A 132 -14.75 -15.32 8.77
N TYR A 133 -14.76 -14.78 9.99
CA TYR A 133 -14.92 -13.34 10.21
C TYR A 133 -13.66 -12.58 9.76
N THR A 134 -12.48 -13.00 10.23
CA THR A 134 -11.20 -12.39 9.85
C THR A 134 -10.91 -12.52 8.34
N ARG A 135 -11.28 -13.64 7.72
CA ARG A 135 -11.17 -13.85 6.26
C ARG A 135 -12.02 -12.84 5.49
N SER A 136 -13.25 -12.57 5.95
CA SER A 136 -14.11 -11.56 5.34
C SER A 136 -13.53 -10.15 5.50
N MET A 137 -13.01 -9.80 6.68
CA MET A 137 -12.34 -8.52 6.91
C MET A 137 -11.15 -8.32 5.96
N ILE A 138 -10.22 -9.29 5.95
CA ILE A 138 -9.01 -9.24 5.10
C ILE A 138 -9.39 -9.20 3.62
N ARG A 139 -10.39 -9.95 3.17
CA ARG A 139 -10.77 -9.95 1.74
C ARG A 139 -11.28 -8.59 1.28
N ASN A 140 -12.09 -7.90 2.08
CA ASN A 140 -12.58 -6.57 1.75
C ASN A 140 -11.46 -5.53 1.84
N PHE A 141 -10.62 -5.61 2.87
CA PHE A 141 -9.46 -4.74 3.05
C PHE A 141 -8.45 -4.86 1.89
N VAL A 142 -7.99 -6.07 1.59
CA VAL A 142 -7.08 -6.35 0.48
C VAL A 142 -7.74 -6.03 -0.86
N GLY A 143 -9.04 -6.29 -1.03
CA GLY A 143 -9.79 -5.87 -2.21
C GLY A 143 -9.75 -4.35 -2.43
N GLY A 144 -9.88 -3.58 -1.34
CA GLY A 144 -9.68 -2.13 -1.35
C GLY A 144 -8.28 -1.73 -1.76
N VAL A 145 -7.25 -2.35 -1.17
CA VAL A 145 -5.84 -2.11 -1.51
C VAL A 145 -5.57 -2.38 -2.99
N VAL A 146 -6.05 -3.50 -3.53
CA VAL A 146 -5.88 -3.86 -4.96
C VAL A 146 -6.59 -2.84 -5.85
N THR A 147 -7.84 -2.49 -5.53
CA THR A 147 -8.61 -1.53 -6.32
C THR A 147 -7.96 -0.15 -6.30
N GLY A 148 -7.50 0.33 -5.14
CA GLY A 148 -6.79 1.59 -5.01
C GLY A 148 -5.46 1.60 -5.76
N ALA A 149 -4.72 0.49 -5.68
CA ALA A 149 -3.45 0.31 -6.39
C ALA A 149 -3.61 0.29 -7.92
N VAL A 150 -4.62 -0.39 -8.44
CA VAL A 150 -4.95 -0.39 -9.88
C VAL A 150 -5.45 0.98 -10.32
N GLY A 151 -6.33 1.61 -9.54
CA GLY A 151 -6.86 2.95 -9.82
C GLY A 151 -5.74 3.99 -9.95
N LYS A 152 -4.81 4.05 -8.99
CA LYS A 152 -3.66 4.96 -9.09
C LYS A 152 -2.76 4.64 -10.28
N MET A 153 -2.58 3.36 -10.63
CA MET A 153 -1.70 2.95 -11.70
C MET A 153 -2.23 3.44 -13.04
N ILE A 154 -3.53 3.28 -13.28
CA ILE A 154 -4.20 3.80 -14.48
C ILE A 154 -4.06 5.32 -14.55
N ILE A 155 -4.38 6.02 -13.46
CA ILE A 155 -4.30 7.49 -13.41
C ILE A 155 -2.87 7.97 -13.66
N ALA A 156 -1.88 7.42 -12.95
CA ALA A 156 -0.48 7.80 -13.09
C ALA A 156 0.06 7.47 -14.49
N PHE A 157 -0.31 6.32 -15.05
CA PHE A 157 0.10 5.93 -16.40
C PHE A 157 -0.43 6.91 -17.44
N ILE A 158 -1.73 7.21 -17.42
CA ILE A 158 -2.35 8.19 -18.33
C ILE A 158 -1.74 9.57 -18.14
N PHE A 159 -1.59 10.02 -16.89
CA PHE A 159 -1.04 11.34 -16.56
C PHE A 159 0.39 11.51 -17.09
N LEU A 160 1.27 10.54 -16.86
CA LEU A 160 2.66 10.61 -17.32
C LEU A 160 2.78 10.53 -18.84
N HIS A 161 1.95 9.71 -19.50
CA HIS A 161 1.89 9.68 -20.96
C HIS A 161 1.36 10.99 -21.53
N PHE A 162 0.32 11.56 -20.94
CA PHE A 162 -0.21 12.86 -21.34
C PHE A 162 0.85 13.97 -21.19
N LEU A 163 1.55 13.99 -20.05
CA LEU A 163 2.62 14.94 -19.80
C LEU A 163 3.76 14.80 -20.83
N GLY A 164 4.23 13.57 -21.06
CA GLY A 164 5.34 13.29 -21.97
C GLY A 164 5.00 13.43 -23.46
N LEU A 165 3.79 13.08 -23.89
CA LEU A 165 3.43 13.03 -25.31
C LEU A 165 2.68 14.27 -25.80
N VAL A 166 1.88 14.91 -24.93
CA VAL A 166 1.03 16.05 -25.31
C VAL A 166 1.62 17.36 -24.81
N LEU A 167 1.96 17.44 -23.52
CA LEU A 167 2.42 18.69 -22.92
C LEU A 167 3.87 19.05 -23.30
N LEU A 168 4.77 18.07 -23.28
CA LEU A 168 6.21 18.28 -23.51
C LEU A 168 6.62 18.11 -24.99
N THR A 169 5.71 18.36 -25.93
CA THR A 169 6.05 18.43 -27.37
C THR A 169 6.92 19.65 -27.67
N GLU A 170 7.70 19.63 -28.76
CA GLU A 170 8.63 20.72 -29.09
C GLU A 170 7.94 22.09 -29.10
N THR A 171 6.79 22.18 -29.78
CA THR A 171 6.01 23.42 -29.87
C THR A 171 5.43 23.87 -28.52
N ASN A 172 4.90 22.94 -27.72
CA ASN A 172 4.29 23.28 -26.43
C ASN A 172 5.34 23.61 -25.37
N SER A 173 6.50 22.95 -25.39
CA SER A 173 7.64 23.24 -24.50
C SER A 173 8.18 24.65 -24.74
N ILE A 174 8.33 25.06 -26.01
CA ILE A 174 8.71 26.43 -26.36
C ILE A 174 7.65 27.43 -25.89
N ARG A 175 6.36 27.15 -26.14
CA ARG A 175 5.25 28.01 -25.71
C ARG A 175 5.19 28.18 -24.19
N LEU A 176 5.40 27.09 -23.44
CA LEU A 176 5.45 27.08 -21.99
C LEU A 176 6.63 27.93 -21.49
N LEU A 177 7.83 27.72 -22.02
CA LEU A 177 9.02 28.51 -21.67
C LEU A 177 8.84 30.00 -22.00
N LEU A 178 8.22 30.33 -23.13
CA LEU A 178 7.94 31.72 -23.51
C LEU A 178 6.89 32.38 -22.61
N MET A 179 5.94 31.62 -22.06
CA MET A 179 4.98 32.12 -21.07
C MET A 179 5.68 32.61 -19.79
N PHE A 180 6.74 31.92 -19.37
CA PHE A 180 7.62 32.33 -18.27
C PHE A 180 8.77 33.26 -18.72
N GLY A 181 8.95 33.41 -20.03
CA GLY A 181 10.15 33.91 -20.69
C GLY A 181 10.33 35.42 -20.78
N ARG A 182 9.40 36.25 -20.27
CA ARG A 182 9.59 37.72 -20.28
C ARG A 182 10.79 38.21 -19.47
N HIS A 183 11.36 37.36 -18.61
CA HIS A 183 12.50 37.69 -17.73
C HIS A 183 13.64 36.68 -17.78
N ILE A 184 13.62 35.70 -18.69
CA ILE A 184 14.62 34.61 -18.73
C ILE A 184 15.70 34.95 -19.76
N ARG A 185 16.97 34.84 -19.38
CA ARG A 185 18.12 34.98 -20.29
C ARG A 185 18.11 33.86 -21.33
N THR A 186 18.56 34.17 -22.56
CA THR A 186 18.62 33.21 -23.68
C THR A 186 19.37 31.93 -23.34
N GLU A 187 20.46 32.02 -22.58
CA GLU A 187 21.24 30.86 -22.13
C GLU A 187 20.42 29.91 -21.24
N THR A 188 19.69 30.48 -20.27
CA THR A 188 18.80 29.72 -19.37
C THR A 188 17.62 29.11 -20.13
N PHE A 189 17.13 29.81 -21.16
CA PHE A 189 16.07 29.30 -22.03
C PHE A 189 16.53 28.05 -22.80
N ILE A 190 17.71 28.10 -23.42
CA ILE A 190 18.27 26.98 -24.18
C ILE A 190 18.55 25.79 -23.26
N ALA A 191 19.13 26.03 -22.07
CA ALA A 191 19.38 24.99 -21.08
C ALA A 191 18.09 24.33 -20.59
N ALA A 192 17.05 25.13 -20.27
CA ALA A 192 15.76 24.62 -19.83
C ALA A 192 15.03 23.83 -20.91
N TYR A 193 15.10 24.27 -22.17
CA TYR A 193 14.54 23.55 -23.30
C TYR A 193 15.25 22.20 -23.53
N GLY A 194 16.58 22.19 -23.48
CA GLY A 194 17.38 20.96 -23.57
C GLY A 194 17.01 19.98 -22.47
N TRP A 195 16.93 20.46 -21.22
CA TRP A 195 16.52 19.64 -20.07
C TRP A 195 15.12 19.06 -20.23
N ILE A 196 14.13 19.86 -20.67
CA ILE A 196 12.77 19.39 -20.94
C ILE A 196 12.75 18.29 -22.00
N LYS A 197 13.54 18.45 -23.07
CA LYS A 197 13.64 17.47 -24.15
C LYS A 197 14.19 16.13 -23.67
N GLU A 198 15.22 16.17 -22.83
CA GLU A 198 15.84 14.97 -22.23
C GLU A 198 14.98 14.34 -21.13
N PHE A 199 14.19 15.13 -20.40
CA PHE A 199 13.29 14.65 -19.35
C PHE A 199 12.02 13.99 -19.92
N ARG A 200 11.62 14.30 -21.16
CA ARG A 200 10.45 13.71 -21.81
C ARG A 200 10.44 12.17 -21.81
N PRO A 201 11.49 11.45 -22.28
CA PRO A 201 11.52 9.98 -22.24
C PRO A 201 11.47 9.41 -20.82
N VAL A 202 12.01 10.12 -19.81
CA VAL A 202 11.97 9.70 -18.40
C VAL A 202 10.54 9.48 -17.91
N LEU A 203 9.60 10.33 -18.32
CA LEU A 203 8.20 10.20 -17.92
C LEU A 203 7.57 8.90 -18.43
N ILE A 204 7.94 8.47 -19.63
CA ILE A 204 7.47 7.23 -20.23
C ILE A 204 8.09 6.05 -19.47
N THR A 205 9.41 6.05 -19.26
CA THR A 205 10.09 5.03 -18.46
C THR A 205 9.50 4.92 -17.04
N ALA A 206 9.21 6.05 -16.40
CA ALA A 206 8.59 6.12 -15.08
C ALA A 206 7.21 5.48 -15.04
N SER A 207 6.40 5.68 -16.09
CA SER A 207 5.06 5.09 -16.15
C SER A 207 5.08 3.56 -16.18
N TYR A 208 6.01 2.96 -16.94
CA TYR A 208 6.20 1.50 -16.97
C TYR A 208 6.72 0.97 -15.64
N LEU A 209 7.62 1.70 -14.98
CA LEU A 209 8.11 1.33 -13.66
C LEU A 209 6.98 1.36 -12.60
N ILE A 210 6.07 2.32 -12.67
CA ILE A 210 4.89 2.38 -11.79
C ILE A 210 3.98 1.17 -12.01
N VAL A 211 3.78 0.73 -13.25
CA VAL A 211 3.01 -0.47 -13.57
C VAL A 211 3.68 -1.70 -12.96
N LEU A 212 4.98 -1.91 -13.21
CA LEU A 212 5.75 -3.03 -12.69
C LEU A 212 5.70 -3.09 -11.15
N THR A 213 5.98 -1.98 -10.49
CA THR A 213 5.99 -1.91 -9.02
C THR A 213 4.59 -2.08 -8.42
N THR A 214 3.54 -1.65 -9.12
CA THR A 214 2.16 -1.91 -8.70
C THR A 214 1.80 -3.39 -8.79
N PHE A 215 2.25 -4.11 -9.82
CA PHE A 215 2.08 -5.56 -9.89
C PHE A 215 2.76 -6.28 -8.72
N VAL A 216 4.02 -5.93 -8.43
CA VAL A 216 4.76 -6.50 -7.29
C VAL A 216 4.04 -6.19 -5.97
N PHE A 217 3.56 -4.96 -5.81
CA PHE A 217 2.83 -4.52 -4.62
C PHE A 217 1.56 -5.33 -4.36
N ILE A 218 0.78 -5.59 -5.41
CA ILE A 218 -0.46 -6.37 -5.33
C ILE A 218 -0.15 -7.86 -5.13
N ALA A 219 0.91 -8.37 -5.75
CA ALA A 219 1.30 -9.77 -5.65
C ALA A 219 1.64 -10.17 -4.20
N LEU A 220 2.35 -9.32 -3.46
CA LEU A 220 2.79 -9.60 -2.08
C LEU A 220 1.66 -10.03 -1.13
N PRO A 221 0.58 -9.24 -0.90
CA PRO A 221 -0.51 -9.64 -0.02
C PRO A 221 -1.35 -10.78 -0.60
N LEU A 222 -1.52 -10.87 -1.93
CA LEU A 222 -2.28 -11.95 -2.55
C LEU A 222 -1.58 -13.31 -2.40
N ILE A 223 -0.29 -13.38 -2.68
CA ILE A 223 0.53 -14.59 -2.48
C ILE A 223 0.48 -14.99 -1.00
N THR A 224 0.62 -14.02 -0.09
CA THR A 224 0.54 -14.29 1.35
C THR A 224 -0.81 -14.87 1.75
N MET A 225 -1.91 -14.29 1.25
CA MET A 225 -3.27 -14.79 1.51
C MET A 225 -3.48 -16.21 0.97
N ILE A 226 -3.00 -16.50 -0.24
CA ILE A 226 -3.09 -17.83 -0.87
C ILE A 226 -2.27 -18.84 -0.06
N PHE A 227 -1.03 -18.52 0.28
CA PHE A 227 -0.15 -19.38 1.06
C PHE A 227 -0.75 -19.74 2.42
N VAL A 228 -1.24 -18.74 3.16
CA VAL A 228 -1.87 -18.94 4.47
C VAL A 228 -3.16 -19.73 4.35
N SER A 229 -4.00 -19.43 3.34
CA SER A 229 -5.24 -20.18 3.11
C SER A 229 -4.97 -21.67 2.83
N ASN A 230 -3.98 -21.96 1.99
CA ASN A 230 -3.60 -23.34 1.68
C ASN A 230 -3.03 -24.07 2.90
N ARG A 231 -2.20 -23.40 3.71
CA ARG A 231 -1.69 -23.95 4.97
C ARG A 231 -2.82 -24.30 5.93
N ASN A 232 -3.80 -23.42 6.09
CA ASN A 232 -4.90 -23.64 7.03
C ASN A 232 -5.83 -24.78 6.58
N LYS A 233 -6.17 -24.85 5.28
CA LYS A 233 -6.92 -25.98 4.70
C LYS A 233 -6.20 -27.32 4.87
N ARG A 234 -4.86 -27.33 4.87
CA ARG A 234 -4.07 -28.55 5.12
C ARG A 234 -4.14 -28.96 6.60
N LEU A 235 -4.05 -28.00 7.52
CA LEU A 235 -4.16 -28.25 8.95
C LEU A 235 -5.54 -28.75 9.36
N GLU A 236 -6.61 -28.15 8.82
CA GLU A 236 -7.99 -28.60 9.04
C GLU A 236 -8.17 -30.06 8.58
N ARG A 237 -7.64 -30.41 7.40
CA ARG A 237 -7.65 -31.80 6.90
C ARG A 237 -6.90 -32.77 7.81
N ILE A 238 -5.72 -32.39 8.30
CA ILE A 238 -4.93 -33.23 9.22
C ILE A 238 -5.69 -33.46 10.52
N LYS A 239 -6.28 -32.41 11.11
CA LYS A 239 -7.08 -32.54 12.34
C LYS A 239 -8.27 -33.49 12.17
N ALA A 240 -9.00 -33.36 11.07
CA ALA A 240 -10.13 -34.23 10.75
C ALA A 240 -9.74 -35.71 10.57
N ILE A 241 -8.51 -35.99 10.12
CA ILE A 241 -7.97 -37.36 10.04
C ILE A 241 -7.61 -37.91 11.42
N VAL A 242 -7.05 -37.06 12.30
CA VAL A 242 -6.67 -37.46 13.66
C VAL A 242 -7.89 -37.69 14.56
N GLU A 243 -8.94 -36.88 14.42
CA GLU A 243 -10.15 -36.96 15.26
C GLU A 243 -11.11 -38.09 14.85
N ASN A 244 -10.99 -38.60 13.62
CA ASN A 244 -11.71 -39.79 13.13
C ASN A 244 -10.98 -41.12 13.38
N ARG A 245 -9.84 -41.11 14.09
CA ARG A 245 -9.10 -42.30 14.54
C ARG A 245 -9.23 -42.47 16.05
#